data_AF-A0A975P0I2-F1
#
_entry.id   AF-A0A975P0I2-F1
#
_cell.length_a   1.000
_cell.length_b   1.000
_cell.length_c   1.000
_cell.angle_alpha   90.00
_cell.angle_beta   90.00
_cell.angle_gamma   90.00
#
_symmetry.space_group_name_H-M   'P 1'
#
loop_
_entity.id
_entity.type
_entity.pdbx_description
1 polymer ?
#
loop_
_entity_poly.entity_id
_entity_poly.type
_entity_poly.pdbx_seq_one_letter_code
_entity_poly.pdbx_strand_id
1 'polypeptide(L)'
;MAADKRQSPRGVFCDGINKILVPNGMPRTVVVITGYITLQDTSKIADAKLCKYLAETSAPIDFGRTTLSFLEAHHAALKDFDGQAFTDRVHADVTPYLQAGNLHPFFATRLAQIVIADFDPITKTSMILALGVDIDQNGALSLQPIRISTRTNVRGTIFQPQDDREAIPFGEGTYYSQHVIAGVGMRFLGQTYRTFVQKEKISDVDSELGTSVAVNLIEAASKATEIVPAPSGIGGGVSVALIADDVRFLK
;
A
#
# COMPACT_ATOMS: atom_id res chain seq x y z
N MET A 1 1.70 0.72 10.37
CA MET A 1 1.88 0.75 8.90
C MET A 1 2.47 2.09 8.49
N ALA A 2 3.44 2.12 7.57
CA ALA A 2 4.04 3.35 7.06
C ALA A 2 4.05 3.33 5.53
N ALA A 3 3.93 4.50 4.91
CA ALA A 3 4.01 4.69 3.47
C ALA A 3 4.68 6.03 3.17
N ASP A 4 5.41 6.10 2.06
CA ASP A 4 5.80 7.38 1.47
C ASP A 4 4.56 8.08 0.87
N LYS A 5 4.57 9.41 0.84
CA LYS A 5 3.48 10.21 0.28
C LYS A 5 3.47 10.15 -1.24
N ARG A 6 2.29 10.34 -1.85
CA ARG A 6 2.08 10.14 -3.28
C ARG A 6 2.96 11.06 -4.15
N GLN A 7 3.60 10.47 -5.16
CA GLN A 7 4.09 11.16 -6.35
C GLN A 7 3.00 11.15 -7.42
N SER A 8 2.86 12.23 -8.19
CA SER A 8 1.96 12.25 -9.34
C SER A 8 2.42 11.20 -10.37
N PRO A 9 1.55 10.81 -11.32
CA PRO A 9 1.93 9.93 -12.42
C PRO A 9 3.11 10.42 -13.27
N ARG A 10 3.53 11.69 -13.11
CA ARG A 10 4.64 12.33 -13.81
C ARG A 10 5.83 12.66 -12.89
N GLY A 11 5.87 12.09 -11.68
CA GLY A 11 6.95 12.33 -10.71
C GLY A 11 6.90 13.69 -10.01
N VAL A 12 5.79 14.42 -10.12
CA VAL A 12 5.58 15.71 -9.44
C VAL A 12 4.97 15.45 -8.07
N PHE A 13 5.52 16.02 -7.00
CA PHE A 13 4.94 15.94 -5.67
C PHE A 13 3.73 16.86 -5.56
N CYS A 14 2.54 16.28 -5.68
CA CYS A 14 1.30 16.98 -5.45
C CYS A 14 0.84 16.74 -4.02
N ASP A 15 1.09 17.72 -3.16
CA ASP A 15 0.56 17.92 -1.81
C ASP A 15 0.20 16.65 -1.03
N GLY A 16 1.24 15.93 -0.60
CA GLY A 16 1.21 15.13 0.62
C GLY A 16 0.05 14.15 0.85
N ILE A 17 -0.57 13.65 -0.22
CA ILE A 17 -1.72 12.74 -0.13
C ILE A 17 -1.26 11.46 0.58
N ASN A 18 -1.91 11.19 1.72
CA ASN A 18 -1.71 9.97 2.49
C ASN A 18 -2.13 8.77 1.63
N LYS A 19 -1.22 7.80 1.45
CA LYS A 19 -1.55 6.51 0.82
C LYS A 19 -2.31 5.57 1.76
N ILE A 20 -2.29 5.87 3.05
CA ILE A 20 -3.01 5.12 4.08
C ILE A 20 -4.40 5.72 4.25
N LEU A 21 -5.40 4.91 3.97
CA LEU A 21 -6.82 5.25 4.03
C LEU A 21 -7.47 4.49 5.19
N VAL A 22 -8.50 5.07 5.80
CA VAL A 22 -9.26 4.47 6.91
C VAL A 22 -10.74 4.43 6.52
N PRO A 23 -11.36 3.24 6.42
CA PRO A 23 -12.80 3.14 6.15
C PRO A 23 -13.62 3.65 7.33
N ASN A 24 -14.71 4.37 7.02
CA ASN A 24 -15.62 4.89 8.02
C ASN A 24 -16.30 3.75 8.78
N GLY A 25 -16.42 3.90 10.11
CA GLY A 25 -17.03 2.88 10.97
C GLY A 25 -16.18 1.63 11.19
N MET A 26 -14.94 1.59 10.67
CA MET A 26 -14.00 0.47 10.85
C MET A 26 -12.69 0.99 11.47
N PRO A 27 -12.70 1.35 12.77
CA PRO A 27 -11.63 2.12 13.41
C PRO A 27 -10.31 1.34 13.57
N ARG A 28 -10.24 0.08 13.17
CA ARG A 28 -9.07 -0.80 13.32
C ARG A 28 -8.56 -1.35 11.99
N THR A 29 -9.10 -0.83 10.90
CA THR A 29 -8.77 -1.26 9.55
C THR A 29 -8.10 -0.11 8.82
N VAL A 30 -7.07 -0.41 8.04
CA VAL A 30 -6.48 0.52 7.09
C VAL A 30 -6.34 -0.12 5.73
N VAL A 31 -6.38 0.73 4.70
CA VAL A 31 -6.17 0.35 3.31
C VAL A 31 -4.97 1.13 2.78
N VAL A 32 -4.07 0.44 2.09
CA VAL A 32 -2.98 1.04 1.32
C VAL A 32 -3.03 0.53 -0.10
N ILE A 33 -2.93 1.44 -1.05
CA ILE A 33 -2.83 1.11 -2.47
C ILE A 33 -1.44 1.49 -2.96
N THR A 34 -0.76 0.57 -3.65
CA THR A 34 0.52 0.82 -4.33
C THR A 34 0.36 0.60 -5.85
N GLY A 35 1.26 1.15 -6.65
CA GLY A 35 1.11 1.22 -8.11
C GLY A 35 0.22 2.38 -8.56
N TYR A 36 -0.58 2.16 -9.61
CA TYR A 36 -1.53 3.16 -10.14
C TYR A 36 -2.78 3.25 -9.26
N ILE A 37 -2.65 3.95 -8.11
CA ILE A 37 -3.75 4.16 -7.13
C ILE A 37 -5.02 4.70 -7.80
N THR A 38 -4.82 5.64 -8.72
CA THR A 38 -5.87 6.17 -9.58
C THR A 38 -5.41 6.18 -11.02
N LEU A 39 -6.32 5.93 -11.96
CA LEU A 39 -6.05 6.00 -13.39
C LEU A 39 -6.84 7.16 -13.98
N GLN A 40 -6.13 8.11 -14.59
CA GLN A 40 -6.70 9.24 -15.29
C GLN A 40 -5.70 9.78 -16.31
N ASP A 41 -6.19 10.23 -17.47
CA ASP A 41 -5.32 10.85 -18.47
C ASP A 41 -4.91 12.26 -18.01
N THR A 42 -3.62 12.41 -17.70
CA THR A 42 -3.02 13.71 -17.36
C THR A 42 -2.05 14.21 -18.42
N SER A 43 -1.96 13.54 -19.58
CA SER A 43 -0.97 13.83 -20.63
C SER A 43 -1.05 15.26 -21.18
N LYS A 44 -2.27 15.83 -21.20
CA LYS A 44 -2.53 17.20 -21.68
C LYS A 44 -2.46 18.27 -20.59
N ILE A 45 -2.20 17.88 -19.34
CA ILE A 45 -2.16 18.81 -18.20
C ILE A 45 -0.72 19.28 -18.00
N ALA A 46 -0.50 20.59 -18.07
CA ALA A 46 0.81 21.20 -17.79
C ALA A 46 1.24 20.93 -16.33
N ASP A 47 2.54 20.69 -16.09
CA ASP A 47 3.07 20.31 -14.77
C ASP A 47 2.69 21.30 -13.67
N ALA A 48 2.79 22.60 -13.96
CA ALA A 48 2.41 23.67 -13.02
C ALA A 48 0.92 23.67 -12.62
N LYS A 49 0.05 22.99 -13.39
CA LYS A 49 -1.39 22.87 -13.12
C LYS A 49 -1.77 21.46 -12.65
N LEU A 50 -0.85 20.50 -12.69
CA LEU A 50 -1.12 19.10 -12.45
C LEU A 50 -1.71 18.88 -11.06
N CYS A 51 -1.08 19.41 -10.01
CA CYS A 51 -1.53 19.18 -8.64
C CYS A 51 -2.92 19.75 -8.35
N LYS A 52 -3.20 20.97 -8.84
CA LYS A 52 -4.54 21.57 -8.76
C LYS A 52 -5.57 20.70 -9.51
N TYR A 53 -5.25 20.25 -10.71
CA TYR A 53 -6.13 19.36 -11.49
C TYR A 53 -6.41 18.04 -10.76
N LEU A 54 -5.38 17.40 -10.19
CA LEU A 54 -5.54 16.16 -9.40
C LEU A 54 -6.42 16.37 -8.17
N ALA A 55 -6.34 17.54 -7.52
CA ALA A 55 -7.13 17.86 -6.33
C ALA A 55 -8.61 18.17 -6.65
N GLU A 56 -8.88 18.80 -7.78
CA GLU A 56 -10.23 19.25 -8.17
C GLU A 56 -10.97 18.23 -9.05
N THR A 57 -10.23 17.33 -9.71
CA THR A 57 -10.80 16.36 -10.65
C THR A 57 -10.70 14.96 -10.09
N SER A 58 -11.85 14.39 -9.74
CA SER A 58 -11.93 12.99 -9.33
C SER A 58 -11.46 12.07 -10.44
N ALA A 59 -10.59 11.13 -10.08
CA ALA A 59 -10.17 10.10 -11.03
C ALA A 59 -11.36 9.21 -11.42
N PRO A 60 -11.44 8.81 -12.70
CA PRO A 60 -12.44 7.86 -13.17
C PRO A 60 -12.31 6.51 -12.45
N ILE A 61 -11.09 5.97 -12.36
CA ILE A 61 -10.79 4.78 -11.57
C ILE A 61 -9.98 5.22 -10.35
N ASP A 62 -10.46 4.84 -9.17
CA ASP A 62 -9.80 5.08 -7.89
C ASP A 62 -9.97 3.84 -7.00
N PHE A 63 -8.93 3.01 -6.94
CA PHE A 63 -8.98 1.77 -6.17
C PHE A 63 -9.11 2.03 -4.67
N GLY A 64 -8.63 3.17 -4.17
CA GLY A 64 -8.80 3.57 -2.79
C GLY A 64 -10.27 3.80 -2.48
N ARG A 65 -10.93 4.66 -3.26
CA ARG A 65 -12.38 4.93 -3.13
C ARG A 65 -13.21 3.65 -3.25
N THR A 66 -12.94 2.82 -4.26
CA THR A 66 -13.65 1.55 -4.46
C THR A 66 -13.49 0.60 -3.27
N THR A 67 -12.28 0.48 -2.73
CA THR A 67 -12.01 -0.38 -1.56
C THR A 67 -12.70 0.14 -0.31
N LEU A 68 -12.62 1.44 -0.03
CA LEU A 68 -13.27 2.04 1.12
C LEU A 68 -14.78 1.85 1.07
N SER A 69 -15.42 2.21 -0.05
CA SER A 69 -16.87 2.06 -0.20
C SER A 69 -17.33 0.60 -0.08
N PHE A 70 -16.53 -0.36 -0.55
CA PHE A 70 -16.83 -1.78 -0.36
C PHE A 70 -16.78 -2.18 1.12
N LEU A 71 -15.69 -1.85 1.82
CA LEU A 71 -15.52 -2.17 3.24
C LEU A 71 -16.58 -1.51 4.12
N GLU A 72 -16.87 -0.23 3.88
CA GLU A 72 -17.90 0.55 4.56
C GLU A 72 -19.31 -0.03 4.35
N ALA A 73 -19.61 -0.58 3.18
CA ALA A 73 -20.91 -1.19 2.92
C ALA A 73 -21.11 -2.54 3.63
N HIS A 74 -20.04 -3.31 3.84
CA HIS A 74 -20.12 -4.66 4.39
C HIS A 74 -19.88 -4.71 5.90
N HIS A 75 -19.12 -3.77 6.47
CA HIS A 75 -18.77 -3.72 7.90
C HIS A 75 -18.28 -5.07 8.49
N ALA A 76 -17.65 -5.90 7.66
CA ALA A 76 -17.19 -7.22 8.06
C ALA A 76 -15.72 -7.17 8.54
N ALA A 77 -15.38 -8.02 9.50
CA ALA A 77 -13.99 -8.25 9.86
C ALA A 77 -13.23 -8.81 8.64
N LEU A 78 -11.93 -8.52 8.54
CA LEU A 78 -11.15 -8.91 7.35
C LEU A 78 -11.14 -10.44 7.11
N LYS A 79 -11.29 -11.23 8.18
CA LYS A 79 -11.42 -12.71 8.10
C LYS A 79 -12.65 -13.18 7.29
N ASP A 80 -13.68 -12.35 7.22
CA ASP A 80 -14.96 -12.62 6.54
C ASP A 80 -15.06 -11.83 5.22
N PHE A 81 -13.93 -11.36 4.68
CA PHE A 81 -13.87 -10.55 3.47
C PHE A 81 -14.35 -11.34 2.24
N ASP A 82 -15.41 -10.85 1.60
CA ASP A 82 -15.92 -11.40 0.35
C ASP A 82 -15.08 -10.94 -0.84
N GLY A 83 -14.04 -11.72 -1.14
CA GLY A 83 -13.14 -11.44 -2.25
C GLY A 83 -13.81 -11.45 -3.63
N GLN A 84 -14.88 -12.24 -3.82
CA GLN A 84 -15.57 -12.30 -5.11
C GLN A 84 -16.44 -11.06 -5.30
N ALA A 85 -17.24 -10.68 -4.29
CA ALA A 85 -18.05 -9.47 -4.36
C ALA A 85 -17.17 -8.22 -4.54
N PHE A 86 -15.99 -8.18 -3.90
CA PHE A 86 -15.04 -7.10 -4.12
C PHE A 86 -14.46 -7.09 -5.53
N THR A 87 -14.13 -8.28 -6.08
CA THR A 87 -13.67 -8.43 -7.46
C THR A 87 -14.71 -7.90 -8.45
N ASP A 88 -15.97 -8.28 -8.28
CA ASP A 88 -17.07 -7.84 -9.14
C ASP A 88 -17.22 -6.31 -9.09
N ARG A 89 -17.02 -5.71 -7.91
CA ARG A 89 -17.05 -4.26 -7.74
C ARG A 89 -15.90 -3.56 -8.47
N VAL A 90 -14.67 -4.06 -8.34
CA VAL A 90 -13.52 -3.52 -9.07
C VAL A 90 -13.71 -3.67 -10.58
N HIS A 91 -14.25 -4.82 -11.02
CA HIS A 91 -14.57 -5.05 -12.42
C HIS A 91 -15.58 -4.04 -12.96
N ALA A 92 -16.64 -3.74 -12.21
CA ALA A 92 -17.64 -2.74 -12.61
C ALA A 92 -17.03 -1.35 -12.81
N ASP A 93 -16.10 -0.93 -11.96
CA ASP A 93 -15.45 0.38 -12.03
C ASP A 93 -14.44 0.48 -13.19
N VAL A 94 -13.74 -0.61 -13.52
CA VAL A 94 -12.66 -0.62 -14.52
C VAL A 94 -13.17 -0.94 -15.94
N THR A 95 -14.17 -1.80 -16.07
CA THR A 95 -14.68 -2.31 -17.38
C THR A 95 -15.02 -1.21 -18.38
N PRO A 96 -15.69 -0.09 -18.03
CA PRO A 96 -16.00 0.97 -18.98
C PRO A 96 -14.76 1.58 -19.64
N TYR A 97 -13.66 1.70 -18.90
CA TYR A 97 -12.40 2.24 -19.40
C TYR A 97 -11.63 1.24 -20.24
N LEU A 98 -11.76 -0.04 -19.90
CA LEU A 98 -11.18 -1.14 -20.64
C LEU A 98 -11.85 -1.28 -22.01
N GLN A 99 -13.18 -1.23 -22.07
CA GLN A 99 -13.96 -1.23 -23.32
C GLN A 99 -13.72 0.01 -24.20
N ALA A 100 -13.43 1.16 -23.59
CA ALA A 100 -13.06 2.39 -24.30
C ALA A 100 -11.61 2.38 -24.84
N GLY A 101 -10.82 1.33 -24.56
CA GLY A 101 -9.42 1.22 -24.98
C GLY A 101 -8.44 2.08 -24.18
N ASN A 102 -8.91 2.76 -23.12
CA ASN A 102 -8.07 3.67 -22.31
C ASN A 102 -6.98 2.93 -21.53
N LEU A 103 -7.12 1.61 -21.36
CA LEU A 103 -6.21 0.78 -20.57
C LEU A 103 -5.27 -0.10 -21.42
N HIS A 104 -5.30 0.01 -22.74
CA HIS A 104 -4.39 -0.74 -23.63
C HIS A 104 -2.90 -0.62 -23.25
N PRO A 105 -2.38 0.57 -22.85
CA PRO A 105 -0.96 0.69 -22.44
C PRO A 105 -0.58 -0.14 -21.21
N PHE A 106 -1.56 -0.64 -20.44
CA PHE A 106 -1.36 -1.41 -19.22
C PHE A 106 -1.58 -2.92 -19.41
N PHE A 107 -1.74 -3.40 -20.65
CA PHE A 107 -1.88 -4.82 -20.91
C PHE A 107 -0.61 -5.58 -20.50
N ALA A 108 -0.81 -6.78 -19.97
CA ALA A 108 0.24 -7.61 -19.36
C ALA A 108 0.95 -6.97 -18.16
N THR A 109 0.27 -6.09 -17.41
CA THR A 109 0.85 -5.41 -16.24
C THR A 109 -0.04 -5.50 -15.01
N ARG A 110 0.58 -5.39 -13.84
CA ARG A 110 -0.11 -5.10 -12.59
C ARG A 110 -0.39 -3.61 -12.51
N LEU A 111 -1.68 -3.23 -12.49
CA LEU A 111 -2.09 -1.86 -12.30
C LEU A 111 -1.80 -1.39 -10.87
N ALA A 112 -2.29 -2.14 -9.90
CA ALA A 112 -2.22 -1.74 -8.50
C ALA A 112 -2.13 -2.97 -7.60
N GLN A 113 -1.67 -2.72 -6.38
CA GLN A 113 -1.77 -3.67 -5.28
C GLN A 113 -2.58 -3.01 -4.16
N ILE A 114 -3.63 -3.68 -3.73
CA ILE A 114 -4.53 -3.28 -2.66
C ILE A 114 -4.12 -4.07 -1.41
N VAL A 115 -3.77 -3.38 -0.34
CA VAL A 115 -3.38 -3.98 0.94
C VAL A 115 -4.39 -3.54 1.99
N ILE A 116 -5.01 -4.50 2.65
CA ILE A 116 -5.93 -4.27 3.75
C ILE A 116 -5.29 -4.85 5.00
N ALA A 117 -5.15 -4.03 6.04
CA ALA A 117 -4.67 -4.48 7.33
C ALA A 117 -5.70 -4.19 8.41
N ASP A 118 -5.88 -5.13 9.32
CA ASP A 118 -6.85 -5.07 10.41
C ASP A 118 -6.21 -5.54 11.73
N PHE A 119 -6.74 -5.06 12.86
CA PHE A 119 -6.27 -5.45 14.19
C PHE A 119 -7.42 -5.83 15.11
N ASP A 120 -7.29 -7.02 15.72
CA ASP A 120 -8.17 -7.46 16.80
C ASP A 120 -7.50 -7.23 18.17
N PRO A 121 -7.97 -6.29 19.00
CA PRO A 121 -7.38 -6.01 20.30
C PRO A 121 -7.68 -7.08 21.35
N ILE A 122 -8.71 -7.92 21.15
CA ILE A 122 -9.04 -9.00 22.10
C ILE A 122 -7.94 -10.05 22.05
N THR A 123 -7.60 -10.50 20.85
CA THR A 123 -6.56 -11.51 20.63
C THR A 123 -5.17 -10.90 20.43
N LYS A 124 -5.09 -9.57 20.27
CA LYS A 124 -3.89 -8.81 19.89
C LYS A 124 -3.27 -9.32 18.58
N THR A 125 -4.13 -9.70 17.63
CA THR A 125 -3.70 -10.24 16.35
C THR A 125 -3.82 -9.18 15.26
N SER A 126 -2.84 -9.17 14.36
CA SER A 126 -2.90 -8.36 13.13
C SER A 126 -3.23 -9.26 11.96
N MET A 127 -4.07 -8.80 11.05
CA MET A 127 -4.37 -9.50 9.80
C MET A 127 -3.97 -8.63 8.62
N ILE A 128 -3.35 -9.23 7.61
CA ILE A 128 -2.99 -8.57 6.35
C ILE A 128 -3.51 -9.38 5.17
N LEU A 129 -4.26 -8.73 4.29
CA LEU A 129 -4.69 -9.25 3.00
C LEU A 129 -4.13 -8.35 1.89
N ALA A 130 -3.55 -8.96 0.85
CA ALA A 130 -3.07 -8.24 -0.31
C ALA A 130 -3.71 -8.80 -1.58
N LEU A 131 -4.17 -7.91 -2.45
CA LEU A 131 -4.82 -8.22 -3.73
C LEU A 131 -4.07 -7.49 -4.84
N GLY A 132 -3.74 -8.19 -5.92
CA GLY A 132 -3.19 -7.62 -7.15
C GLY A 132 -4.31 -7.35 -8.15
N VAL A 133 -4.32 -6.14 -8.71
CA VAL A 133 -5.17 -5.76 -9.85
C VAL A 133 -4.34 -5.90 -11.11
N ASP A 134 -4.60 -6.93 -11.90
CA ASP A 134 -3.80 -7.31 -13.06
C ASP A 134 -4.63 -7.24 -14.34
N ILE A 135 -4.06 -6.72 -15.43
CA ILE A 135 -4.63 -6.83 -16.78
C ILE A 135 -3.74 -7.76 -17.60
N ASP A 136 -4.33 -8.81 -18.15
CA ASP A 136 -3.60 -9.78 -18.97
C ASP A 136 -3.27 -9.23 -20.37
N GLN A 137 -2.66 -10.07 -21.22
CA GLN A 137 -2.30 -9.70 -22.60
C GLN A 137 -3.51 -9.44 -23.51
N ASN A 138 -4.69 -9.94 -23.15
CA ASN A 138 -5.93 -9.82 -23.91
C ASN A 138 -6.86 -8.73 -23.35
N GLY A 139 -6.43 -8.00 -22.32
CA GLY A 139 -7.26 -7.02 -21.63
C GLY A 139 -8.20 -7.62 -20.59
N ALA A 140 -8.07 -8.89 -20.22
CA ALA A 140 -8.86 -9.45 -19.14
C ALA A 140 -8.35 -8.90 -17.80
N LEU A 141 -9.24 -8.22 -17.08
CA LEU A 141 -8.99 -7.80 -15.71
C LEU A 141 -9.11 -8.99 -14.77
N SER A 142 -8.20 -9.07 -13.81
CA SER A 142 -8.29 -10.00 -12.69
C SER A 142 -7.91 -9.30 -11.39
N LEU A 143 -8.64 -9.64 -10.34
CA LEU A 143 -8.28 -9.31 -8.97
C LEU A 143 -7.95 -10.61 -8.26
N GLN A 144 -6.68 -10.79 -7.89
CA GLN A 144 -6.22 -12.04 -7.27
C GLN A 144 -5.52 -11.75 -5.95
N PRO A 145 -5.73 -12.57 -4.91
CA PRO A 145 -4.92 -12.46 -3.73
C PRO A 145 -3.46 -12.80 -4.02
N ILE A 146 -2.54 -12.01 -3.48
CA ILE A 146 -1.12 -12.15 -3.75
C ILE A 146 -0.32 -12.35 -2.47
N ARG A 147 0.79 -13.07 -2.62
CA ARG A 147 1.84 -13.14 -1.62
C ARG A 147 2.78 -11.95 -1.80
N ILE A 148 3.05 -11.25 -0.70
CA ILE A 148 3.88 -10.03 -0.67
C ILE A 148 5.24 -10.27 0.00
N SER A 149 5.31 -11.25 0.90
CA SER A 149 6.55 -11.79 1.48
C SER A 149 6.44 -13.29 1.66
N THR A 150 7.55 -13.95 1.96
CA THR A 150 7.61 -15.38 2.28
C THR A 150 6.78 -15.77 3.51
N ARG A 151 6.26 -14.83 4.30
CA ARG A 151 5.42 -15.14 5.46
C ARG A 151 3.94 -14.89 5.21
N THR A 152 3.62 -14.14 4.16
CA THR A 152 2.23 -13.93 3.77
C THR A 152 1.67 -15.05 2.92
N ASN A 153 0.34 -15.20 2.94
CA ASN A 153 -0.41 -16.14 2.14
C ASN A 153 -1.59 -15.46 1.43
N VAL A 154 -2.10 -16.13 0.39
CA VAL A 154 -3.17 -15.64 -0.51
C VAL A 154 -4.56 -15.60 0.15
N ARG A 155 -4.75 -16.18 1.33
CA ARG A 155 -6.03 -16.14 2.08
C ARG A 155 -6.07 -15.04 3.13
N GLY A 156 -5.02 -14.23 3.22
CA GLY A 156 -4.80 -13.33 4.33
C GLY A 156 -3.98 -13.99 5.42
N THR A 157 -3.08 -13.21 6.00
CA THR A 157 -2.08 -13.69 6.96
C THR A 157 -2.38 -13.11 8.32
N ILE A 158 -2.46 -13.98 9.32
CA ILE A 158 -2.66 -13.62 10.71
C ILE A 158 -1.30 -13.64 11.39
N PHE A 159 -1.01 -12.58 12.14
CA PHE A 159 0.19 -12.41 12.94
C PHE A 159 -0.22 -12.31 14.41
N GLN A 160 0.23 -13.28 15.20
CA GLN A 160 0.03 -13.37 16.63
C GLN A 160 1.23 -12.81 17.40
N PRO A 161 1.07 -12.39 18.66
CA PRO A 161 2.18 -11.84 19.44
C PRO A 161 3.42 -12.75 19.53
N GLN A 162 3.23 -14.08 19.47
CA GLN A 162 4.29 -15.09 19.57
C GLN A 162 4.94 -15.46 18.23
N ASP A 163 4.44 -14.92 17.12
CA ASP A 163 5.05 -15.11 15.82
C ASP A 163 6.36 -14.30 15.71
N ASP A 164 7.21 -14.70 14.78
CA ASP A 164 8.46 -14.00 14.51
C ASP A 164 8.15 -12.58 14.01
N ARG A 165 8.87 -11.58 14.53
CA ARG A 165 8.71 -10.19 14.09
C ARG A 165 9.29 -9.99 12.70
N GLU A 166 8.58 -9.23 11.87
CA GLU A 166 8.94 -9.01 10.48
C GLU A 166 8.57 -7.58 10.03
N ALA A 167 9.39 -7.01 9.14
CA ALA A 167 9.01 -5.84 8.37
C ALA A 167 8.58 -6.31 6.98
N ILE A 168 7.30 -6.12 6.64
CA ILE A 168 6.73 -6.60 5.39
C ILE A 168 6.67 -5.45 4.39
N PRO A 169 7.47 -5.47 3.30
CA PRO A 169 7.39 -4.46 2.25
C PRO A 169 6.20 -4.72 1.32
N PHE A 170 5.57 -3.66 0.84
CA PHE A 170 4.51 -3.70 -0.17
C PHE A 170 4.87 -2.78 -1.34
N GLY A 171 4.38 -3.08 -2.55
CA GLY A 171 4.77 -2.35 -3.77
C GLY A 171 6.15 -2.77 -4.27
N GLU A 172 7.15 -1.91 -4.13
CA GLU A 172 8.52 -2.09 -4.64
C GLU A 172 9.37 -3.09 -3.82
N GLY A 173 8.82 -4.27 -3.54
CA GLY A 173 9.42 -5.30 -2.68
C GLY A 173 10.79 -5.79 -3.17
N THR A 174 10.94 -5.97 -4.49
CA THR A 174 12.24 -6.35 -5.09
C THR A 174 13.29 -5.27 -4.86
N TYR A 175 12.96 -4.00 -5.15
CA TYR A 175 13.86 -2.88 -4.92
C TYR A 175 14.22 -2.76 -3.43
N TYR A 176 13.24 -2.87 -2.54
CA TYR A 176 13.46 -2.90 -1.09
C TYR A 176 14.47 -3.98 -0.69
N SER A 177 14.29 -5.22 -1.16
CA SER A 177 15.18 -6.32 -0.82
C SER A 177 16.61 -6.10 -1.32
N GLN A 178 16.77 -5.68 -2.58
CA GLN A 178 18.07 -5.60 -3.26
C GLN A 178 18.85 -4.34 -2.91
N HIS A 179 18.15 -3.22 -2.73
CA HIS A 179 18.80 -1.90 -2.62
C HIS A 179 18.66 -1.27 -1.24
N VAL A 180 17.66 -1.65 -0.44
CA VAL A 180 17.48 -1.11 0.92
C VAL A 180 18.10 -2.05 1.96
N ILE A 181 17.64 -3.30 2.02
CA ILE A 181 18.07 -4.26 3.05
C ILE A 181 19.40 -4.91 2.73
N ALA A 182 19.66 -5.27 1.46
CA ALA A 182 20.91 -5.91 1.04
C ALA A 182 21.89 -4.97 0.31
N GLY A 183 21.53 -3.69 0.14
CA GLY A 183 22.22 -2.80 -0.78
C GLY A 183 22.64 -1.45 -0.19
N VAL A 184 22.71 -0.45 -1.06
CA VAL A 184 23.19 0.90 -0.73
C VAL A 184 22.42 1.58 0.39
N GLY A 185 21.15 1.21 0.60
CA GLY A 185 20.27 1.75 1.62
C GLY A 185 20.63 1.33 3.05
N MET A 186 21.41 0.26 3.24
CA MET A 186 21.85 -0.19 4.57
C MET A 186 22.59 0.91 5.33
N ARG A 187 23.32 1.79 4.61
CA ARG A 187 24.06 2.91 5.21
C ARG A 187 23.14 3.95 5.88
N PHE A 188 21.85 3.95 5.53
CA PHE A 188 20.83 4.87 6.05
C PHE A 188 19.97 4.23 7.15
N LEU A 189 20.16 2.95 7.44
CA LEU A 189 19.47 2.25 8.52
C LEU A 189 20.11 2.60 9.87
N GLY A 190 19.29 3.15 10.77
CA GLY A 190 19.72 3.68 12.04
C GLY A 190 19.74 2.65 13.18
N GLN A 191 19.93 3.15 14.40
CA GLN A 191 19.94 2.32 15.61
C GLN A 191 18.59 1.62 15.87
N THR A 192 17.48 2.25 15.50
CA THR A 192 16.14 1.68 15.67
C THR A 192 15.96 0.40 14.87
N TYR A 193 16.41 0.37 13.61
CA TYR A 193 16.45 -0.85 12.80
C TYR A 193 17.35 -1.92 13.44
N ARG A 194 18.53 -1.54 13.95
CA ARG A 194 19.44 -2.48 14.64
C ARG A 194 18.81 -3.12 15.88
N THR A 195 18.14 -2.32 16.71
CA THR A 195 17.42 -2.81 17.89
C THR A 195 16.26 -3.71 17.47
N PHE A 196 15.52 -3.33 16.44
CA PHE A 196 14.47 -4.17 15.88
C PHE A 196 15.02 -5.51 15.42
N VAL A 197 16.17 -5.56 14.74
CA VAL A 197 16.72 -6.84 14.27
C VAL A 197 17.12 -7.82 15.37
N GLN A 198 17.28 -7.34 16.60
CA GLN A 198 17.60 -8.17 17.77
C GLN A 198 16.36 -8.73 18.46
N LYS A 199 15.15 -8.29 18.08
CA LYS A 199 13.89 -8.83 18.61
C LYS A 199 13.56 -10.14 17.92
N GLU A 200 12.99 -11.09 18.64
CA GLU A 200 12.58 -12.37 18.07
C GLU A 200 11.09 -12.34 17.74
N LYS A 201 10.27 -11.93 18.70
CA LYS A 201 8.81 -12.03 18.61
C LYS A 201 8.15 -10.68 18.40
N ILE A 202 6.94 -10.71 17.83
CA ILE A 202 6.11 -9.50 17.68
C ILE A 202 5.85 -8.85 19.04
N SER A 203 5.65 -9.64 20.09
CA SER A 203 5.49 -9.15 21.47
C SER A 203 6.70 -8.39 22.02
N ASP A 204 7.90 -8.57 21.45
CA ASP A 204 9.12 -7.93 21.92
C ASP A 204 9.35 -6.54 21.31
N VAL A 205 8.48 -6.16 20.36
CA VAL A 205 8.50 -4.90 19.62
C VAL A 205 7.37 -4.03 20.13
N ASP A 206 7.70 -3.02 20.93
CA ASP A 206 6.73 -2.00 21.32
C ASP A 206 6.33 -1.10 20.12
N SER A 207 5.24 -0.35 20.30
CA SER A 207 4.70 0.50 19.24
C SER A 207 5.65 1.62 18.80
N GLU A 208 6.50 2.11 19.70
CA GLU A 208 7.46 3.17 19.40
C GLU A 208 8.57 2.62 18.49
N LEU A 209 9.20 1.51 18.88
CA LEU A 209 10.19 0.81 18.08
C LEU A 209 9.62 0.40 16.71
N GLY A 210 8.43 -0.21 16.69
CA GLY A 210 7.78 -0.61 15.44
C GLY A 210 7.52 0.57 14.50
N THR A 211 7.07 1.70 15.06
CA THR A 211 6.89 2.95 14.32
C THR A 211 8.20 3.49 13.76
N SER A 212 9.22 3.65 14.61
CA SER A 212 10.50 4.24 14.21
C SER A 212 11.21 3.39 13.15
N VAL A 213 11.07 2.07 13.21
CA VAL A 213 11.62 1.15 12.20
C VAL A 213 10.88 1.32 10.88
N ALA A 214 9.55 1.35 10.90
CA ALA A 214 8.76 1.54 9.68
C ALA A 214 9.11 2.86 8.98
N VAL A 215 9.27 3.95 9.74
CA VAL A 215 9.74 5.25 9.22
C VAL A 215 11.15 5.15 8.66
N ASN A 216 12.10 4.61 9.43
CA ASN A 216 13.49 4.52 9.00
C ASN A 216 13.66 3.67 7.73
N LEU A 217 12.86 2.62 7.55
CA LEU A 217 12.85 1.81 6.32
C LEU A 217 12.37 2.60 5.10
N ILE A 218 11.31 3.41 5.22
CA ILE A 218 10.82 4.26 4.13
C ILE A 218 11.84 5.36 3.80
N GLU A 219 12.41 6.01 4.83
CA GLU A 219 13.45 7.03 4.63
C GLU A 219 14.71 6.46 3.99
N ALA A 220 15.14 5.27 4.41
CA ALA A 220 16.28 4.59 3.81
C ALA A 220 16.00 4.23 2.34
N ALA A 221 14.77 3.80 2.02
CA ALA A 221 14.35 3.56 0.64
C ALA A 221 14.38 4.85 -0.20
N SER A 222 13.85 5.96 0.33
CA SER A 222 13.88 7.26 -0.34
C SER A 222 15.31 7.78 -0.56
N LYS A 223 16.22 7.59 0.39
CA LYS A 223 17.64 7.98 0.20
C LYS A 223 18.37 7.04 -0.75
N ALA A 224 17.98 5.77 -0.81
CA ALA A 224 18.54 4.84 -1.77
C ALA A 224 18.19 5.23 -3.21
N THR A 225 16.99 5.79 -3.46
CA THR A 225 16.59 6.19 -4.82
C THR A 225 17.41 7.34 -5.41
N GLU A 226 18.04 8.15 -4.56
CA GLU A 226 19.00 9.18 -4.97
C GLU A 226 20.28 8.58 -5.58
N ILE A 227 20.56 7.30 -5.32
CA ILE A 227 21.76 6.58 -5.78
C ILE A 227 21.40 5.55 -6.86
N VAL A 228 20.35 4.76 -6.63
CA VAL A 228 19.84 3.74 -7.55
C VAL A 228 18.37 4.04 -7.81
N PRO A 229 17.98 4.54 -8.99
CA PRO A 229 16.58 4.89 -9.25
C PRO A 229 15.62 3.70 -9.04
N ALA A 230 14.49 3.94 -8.38
CA ALA A 230 13.44 2.94 -8.23
C ALA A 230 12.59 2.79 -9.51
N PRO A 231 12.00 1.61 -9.78
CA PRO A 231 11.17 1.38 -10.97
C PRO A 231 9.90 2.23 -11.00
N SER A 232 9.19 2.31 -9.87
CA SER A 232 8.15 3.28 -9.60
C SER A 232 8.61 4.21 -8.47
N GLY A 233 8.22 5.49 -8.55
CA GLY A 233 8.75 6.52 -7.65
C GLY A 233 8.57 6.19 -6.18
N ILE A 234 9.68 6.16 -5.43
CA ILE A 234 9.72 6.12 -3.97
C ILE A 234 10.21 7.49 -3.47
N GLY A 235 9.49 8.07 -2.52
CA GLY A 235 9.94 9.27 -1.81
C GLY A 235 8.82 10.24 -1.50
N GLY A 236 9.19 11.43 -1.04
CA GLY A 236 8.26 12.40 -0.44
C GLY A 236 8.24 12.29 1.08
N GLY A 237 7.29 12.95 1.73
CA GLY A 237 7.12 12.81 3.18
C GLY A 237 6.67 11.39 3.56
N VAL A 238 6.84 11.01 4.83
CA VAL A 238 6.37 9.72 5.36
C VAL A 238 5.01 9.94 6.04
N SER A 239 4.11 8.98 5.88
CA SER A 239 2.84 8.89 6.61
C SER A 239 2.80 7.59 7.38
N VAL A 240 2.44 7.66 8.66
CA VAL A 240 2.38 6.49 9.54
C VAL A 240 1.03 6.41 10.21
N ALA A 241 0.45 5.21 10.20
CA ALA A 241 -0.74 4.87 10.96
C ALA A 241 -0.42 3.71 11.91
N LEU A 242 -0.64 3.93 13.20
CA LEU A 242 -0.67 2.88 14.21
C LEU A 242 -2.09 2.31 14.25
N ILE A 243 -2.21 0.99 14.19
CA ILE A 243 -3.49 0.27 14.20
C ILE A 243 -3.57 -0.48 15.53
N ALA A 244 -4.49 -0.07 16.41
CA ALA A 244 -4.68 -0.68 17.72
C ALA A 244 -6.19 -0.71 18.03
N ASP A 245 -6.61 -0.20 19.19
CA ASP A 245 -8.04 0.00 19.50
C ASP A 245 -8.71 0.94 18.52
N ASP A 246 -7.95 1.92 18.03
CA ASP A 246 -8.25 2.91 17.01
C ASP A 246 -7.04 3.14 16.08
N VAL A 247 -7.28 3.62 14.87
CA VAL A 247 -6.22 4.06 13.95
C VAL A 247 -5.75 5.46 14.33
N ARG A 248 -4.44 5.59 14.63
CA ARG A 248 -3.81 6.87 14.95
C ARG A 248 -2.77 7.24 13.91
N PHE A 249 -2.98 8.37 13.25
CA PHE A 249 -1.96 8.97 12.38
C PHE A 249 -0.90 9.67 13.22
N LEU A 250 0.36 9.34 12.97
CA LEU A 250 1.50 9.97 13.63
C LEU A 250 1.98 11.15 12.78
N LYS A 251 2.30 12.26 13.44
CA LYS A 251 2.78 13.50 12.82
C LYS A 251 4.30 13.49 12.67
#